data_AF-A0A7V7CUY2-F1
#
_entry.id   AF-A0A7V7CUY2-F1
#
_cell.length_a   1.000
_cell.length_b   1.000
_cell.length_c   1.000
_cell.angle_alpha   90.00
_cell.angle_beta   90.00
_cell.angle_gamma   90.00
#
_symmetry.space_group_name_H-M   'P 1'
#
loop_
_entity.id
_entity.type
_entity.pdbx_description
1 polymer ?
#
loop_
_entity_poly.entity_id
_entity_poly.type
_entity_poly.pdbx_seq_one_letter_code
_entity_poly.pdbx_strand_id
1 'polypeptide(L)'
;MTLHHRVGIRAKLILIFVLIKVIPLLLLAGFAWKAQLWLAAQVSENVIGMTRNMRETAEIVANSTTGAATKALDDAARESLERLTTDTARAVAAFLYDRDRDIQSAALIEPSEEAFRRFLAERTRAVQRHQPWVLTPDGAKWIPGPEATPRYDRPTVLPTIPDNRRNFNYRPPAEDGIVSQAPLFLEMTFVGLDGREKVKVTASPLMSPQLRDVSVRENTFIKAETYFPALKALKPGEIYVSDVIGAYVSTPIIGPFTPKTAAAKGIAFAPENAAFAGTENPLGKRFQGIVRWATPVVRTGQTIGWVTLALNHDHLMEFTDHILPTSDRYSPIADA
;
A
#
# COMPACT_ATOMS: atom_id res chain seq x y z
N MET A 1 2.56 113.51 -26.74
CA MET A 1 2.76 113.03 -28.13
C MET A 1 1.97 111.73 -28.29
N THR A 2 0.68 111.87 -28.57
CA THR A 2 -0.34 110.82 -28.51
C THR A 2 -0.64 110.31 -29.91
N LEU A 3 -0.14 109.13 -30.24
CA LEU A 3 -0.43 108.46 -31.51
C LEU A 3 -1.78 107.72 -31.40
N HIS A 4 -2.89 108.43 -31.63
CA HIS A 4 -4.22 107.80 -31.73
C HIS A 4 -4.34 107.04 -33.06
N HIS A 5 -3.99 105.75 -33.06
CA HIS A 5 -4.45 104.84 -34.11
C HIS A 5 -5.96 104.64 -33.96
N ARG A 6 -6.76 105.29 -34.81
CA ARG A 6 -8.21 105.07 -34.90
C ARG A 6 -8.48 103.71 -35.53
N VAL A 7 -8.66 102.70 -34.69
CA VAL A 7 -9.14 101.37 -35.07
C VAL A 7 -10.51 101.50 -35.76
N GLY A 8 -10.61 101.08 -37.03
CA GLY A 8 -11.84 101.14 -37.82
C GLY A 8 -12.98 100.32 -37.23
N ILE A 9 -14.25 100.69 -37.51
CA ILE A 9 -15.46 100.04 -36.96
C ILE A 9 -15.47 98.51 -37.15
N ARG A 10 -14.98 98.03 -38.30
CA ARG A 10 -14.84 96.58 -38.57
C ARG A 10 -13.91 95.88 -37.56
N ALA A 11 -12.79 96.50 -37.20
CA ALA A 11 -11.86 95.94 -36.23
C ALA A 11 -12.41 95.97 -34.79
N LYS A 12 -13.24 96.95 -34.41
CA LYS A 12 -13.95 96.96 -33.12
C LYS A 12 -15.01 95.86 -33.01
N LEU A 13 -15.78 95.63 -34.08
CA LEU A 13 -16.76 94.53 -34.14
C LEU A 13 -16.09 93.15 -34.10
N ILE A 14 -14.98 92.97 -34.83
CA ILE A 14 -14.16 91.75 -34.77
C ILE A 14 -13.60 91.55 -33.36
N LEU A 15 -13.10 92.61 -32.70
CA LEU A 15 -12.57 92.51 -31.34
C LEU A 15 -13.65 92.08 -30.32
N ILE A 16 -14.84 92.68 -30.37
CA ILE A 16 -15.96 92.31 -29.49
C ILE A 16 -16.40 90.86 -29.74
N PHE A 17 -16.46 90.43 -31.00
CA PHE A 17 -16.77 89.04 -31.35
C PHE A 17 -15.72 88.07 -30.81
N VAL A 18 -14.43 88.39 -30.94
CA VAL A 18 -13.33 87.58 -30.38
C VAL A 18 -13.44 87.50 -28.86
N LEU A 19 -13.73 88.62 -28.20
CA LEU A 19 -13.76 88.69 -26.74
C LEU A 19 -14.97 87.98 -26.12
N ILE A 20 -16.14 88.03 -26.76
CA ILE A 20 -17.38 87.42 -26.26
C ILE A 20 -17.53 85.94 -26.68
N LYS A 21 -17.05 85.57 -27.88
CA LYS A 21 -17.24 84.22 -28.43
C LYS A 21 -15.96 83.40 -28.47
N VAL A 22 -14.90 83.93 -29.08
CA VAL A 22 -13.69 83.14 -29.36
C VAL A 22 -12.91 82.84 -28.08
N ILE A 23 -12.68 83.83 -27.24
CA ILE A 23 -11.93 83.64 -25.97
C ILE A 23 -12.66 82.67 -25.03
N PRO A 24 -13.97 82.82 -24.74
CA PRO A 24 -14.68 81.85 -23.88
C PRO A 24 -14.72 80.45 -24.48
N LEU A 25 -14.85 80.31 -25.80
CA LEU A 25 -14.83 79.00 -26.46
C LEU A 25 -13.46 78.31 -26.33
N LEU A 26 -12.36 79.05 -26.51
CA LEU A 26 -11.00 78.53 -26.34
C LEU A 26 -10.70 78.16 -24.87
N LEU A 27 -11.21 78.95 -23.92
CA LEU A 27 -11.10 78.64 -22.48
C LEU A 27 -11.89 77.37 -22.12
N LEU A 28 -13.11 77.22 -22.65
CA LEU A 28 -13.91 76.00 -22.46
C LEU A 28 -13.24 74.79 -23.11
N ALA A 29 -12.67 74.94 -24.31
CA ALA A 29 -11.91 73.88 -24.97
C ALA A 29 -10.68 73.47 -24.14
N GLY A 30 -9.93 74.44 -23.61
CA GLY A 30 -8.79 74.18 -22.73
C GLY A 30 -9.17 73.53 -21.40
N PHE A 31 -10.29 73.94 -20.80
CA PHE A 31 -10.83 73.32 -19.59
C PHE A 31 -11.28 71.88 -19.85
N ALA A 32 -12.04 71.65 -20.93
CA ALA A 32 -12.48 70.31 -21.34
C ALA A 32 -11.29 69.40 -21.64
N TRP A 33 -10.24 69.92 -22.29
CA TRP A 33 -9.01 69.16 -22.55
C TRP A 33 -8.29 68.77 -21.25
N LYS A 34 -8.14 69.69 -20.30
CA LYS A 34 -7.55 69.38 -18.98
C LYS A 34 -8.40 68.39 -18.20
N ALA A 35 -9.72 68.53 -18.22
CA ALA A 35 -10.65 67.62 -17.56
C ALA A 35 -10.56 66.21 -18.18
N GLN A 36 -10.46 66.11 -19.50
CA GLN A 36 -10.29 64.84 -20.20
C GLN A 36 -8.95 64.17 -19.87
N LEU A 37 -7.85 64.92 -19.84
CA LEU A 37 -6.54 64.39 -19.45
C LEU A 37 -6.51 63.92 -18.00
N TRP A 38 -7.13 64.66 -17.08
CA TRP A 38 -7.23 64.28 -15.67
C TRP A 38 -8.08 63.03 -15.48
N LEU A 39 -9.26 62.98 -16.12
CA LEU A 39 -10.14 61.81 -16.08
C LEU A 39 -9.46 60.57 -16.68
N ALA A 40 -8.78 60.72 -17.82
CA ALA A 40 -8.04 59.63 -18.45
C ALA A 40 -6.92 59.10 -17.54
N ALA A 41 -6.18 59.99 -16.88
CA ALA A 41 -5.14 59.59 -15.92
C ALA A 41 -5.74 58.83 -14.72
N GLN A 42 -6.81 59.36 -14.11
CA GLN A 42 -7.46 58.75 -12.95
C GLN A 42 -8.10 57.38 -13.28
N VAL A 43 -8.79 57.28 -14.43
CA VAL A 43 -9.39 56.02 -14.89
C VAL A 43 -8.30 55.01 -15.21
N SER A 44 -7.22 55.42 -15.87
CA SER A 44 -6.09 54.53 -16.16
C SER A 44 -5.47 53.97 -14.88
N GLU A 45 -5.18 54.83 -13.90
CA GLU A 45 -4.61 54.40 -12.62
C GLU A 45 -5.54 53.46 -11.85
N ASN A 46 -6.84 53.78 -11.79
CA ASN A 46 -7.84 52.92 -11.16
C ASN A 46 -7.98 51.56 -11.87
N VAL A 47 -7.96 51.54 -13.21
CA VAL A 47 -8.03 50.29 -14.00
C VAL A 47 -6.78 49.44 -13.80
N ILE A 48 -5.60 50.06 -13.77
CA ILE A 48 -4.33 49.36 -13.50
C ILE A 48 -4.33 48.79 -12.07
N GLY A 49 -4.74 49.59 -11.08
CA GLY A 49 -4.84 49.16 -9.68
C GLY A 49 -5.85 48.02 -9.49
N MET A 50 -7.05 48.14 -10.08
CA MET A 50 -8.07 47.11 -10.05
C MET A 50 -7.58 45.81 -10.72
N THR A 51 -6.90 45.91 -11.88
CA THR A 51 -6.34 44.74 -12.57
C THR A 51 -5.26 44.05 -11.73
N ARG A 52 -4.40 44.82 -11.07
CA ARG A 52 -3.37 44.29 -10.15
C ARG A 52 -4.00 43.57 -8.96
N ASN A 53 -4.98 44.20 -8.31
CA ASN A 53 -5.68 43.60 -7.16
C ASN A 53 -6.46 42.35 -7.54
N MET A 54 -7.12 42.34 -8.72
CA MET A 54 -7.79 41.14 -9.24
C MET A 54 -6.79 40.01 -9.50
N ARG A 55 -5.63 40.31 -10.08
CA ARG A 55 -4.57 39.32 -10.30
C ARG A 55 -4.03 38.78 -8.98
N GLU A 56 -3.73 39.65 -8.02
CA GLU A 56 -3.25 39.26 -6.69
C GLU A 56 -4.27 38.41 -5.95
N THR A 57 -5.56 38.79 -5.99
CA THR A 57 -6.64 38.00 -5.39
C THR A 57 -6.77 36.63 -6.08
N ALA A 58 -6.69 36.59 -7.41
CA ALA A 58 -6.73 35.33 -8.16
C ALA A 58 -5.53 34.44 -7.81
N GLU A 59 -4.33 34.99 -7.69
CA GLU A 59 -3.12 34.27 -7.27
C GLU A 59 -3.25 33.76 -5.83
N ILE A 60 -3.75 34.57 -4.89
CA ILE A 60 -3.99 34.16 -3.50
C ILE A 60 -5.01 33.03 -3.44
N VAL A 61 -6.17 33.18 -4.09
CA VAL A 61 -7.24 32.17 -4.08
C VAL A 61 -6.78 30.90 -4.76
N ALA A 62 -6.08 30.99 -5.90
CA ALA A 62 -5.55 29.82 -6.59
C ALA A 62 -4.53 29.08 -5.72
N ASN A 63 -3.57 29.79 -5.13
CA ASN A 63 -2.54 29.19 -4.29
C ASN A 63 -3.11 28.63 -2.98
N SER A 64 -4.03 29.34 -2.32
CA SER A 64 -4.66 28.87 -1.09
C SER A 64 -5.58 27.68 -1.32
N THR A 65 -6.36 27.70 -2.39
CA THR A 65 -7.28 26.58 -2.72
C THR A 65 -6.50 25.36 -3.15
N THR A 66 -5.47 25.53 -3.98
CA THR A 66 -4.59 24.42 -4.40
C THR A 66 -3.87 23.84 -3.19
N GLY A 67 -3.26 24.68 -2.35
CA GLY A 67 -2.56 24.22 -1.15
C GLY A 67 -3.48 23.55 -0.12
N ALA A 68 -4.70 24.06 0.05
CA ALA A 68 -5.70 23.42 0.92
C ALA A 68 -6.18 22.08 0.37
N ALA A 69 -6.39 21.98 -0.95
CA ALA A 69 -6.80 20.76 -1.61
C ALA A 69 -5.70 19.69 -1.57
N THR A 70 -4.44 20.05 -1.86
CA THR A 70 -3.31 19.12 -1.75
C THR A 70 -3.15 18.64 -0.32
N LYS A 71 -3.21 19.56 0.66
CA LYS A 71 -3.14 19.19 2.08
C LYS A 71 -4.27 18.25 2.49
N ALA A 72 -5.50 18.52 2.08
CA ALA A 72 -6.64 17.66 2.40
C ALA A 72 -6.50 16.25 1.77
N LEU A 73 -5.97 16.16 0.55
CA LEU A 73 -5.68 14.88 -0.10
C LEU A 73 -4.56 14.13 0.60
N ASP A 74 -3.47 14.81 0.96
CA ASP A 74 -2.33 14.23 1.67
C ASP A 74 -2.73 13.73 3.06
N ASP A 75 -3.51 14.52 3.80
CA ASP A 75 -4.03 14.15 5.12
C ASP A 75 -4.95 12.92 5.03
N ALA A 76 -5.87 12.89 4.05
CA ALA A 76 -6.75 11.75 3.83
C ALA A 76 -6.00 10.46 3.41
N ALA A 77 -4.97 10.60 2.55
CA ALA A 77 -4.14 9.47 2.15
C ALA A 77 -3.34 8.92 3.33
N ARG A 78 -2.74 9.81 4.14
CA ARG A 78 -2.01 9.45 5.35
C ARG A 78 -2.91 8.72 6.35
N GLU A 79 -4.07 9.27 6.69
CA GLU A 79 -5.01 8.63 7.63
C GLU A 79 -5.47 7.25 7.13
N SER A 80 -5.72 7.12 5.83
CA SER A 80 -6.09 5.82 5.25
C SER A 80 -4.97 4.78 5.37
N LEU A 81 -3.71 5.18 5.16
CA LEU A 81 -2.56 4.28 5.31
C LEU A 81 -2.30 3.93 6.78
N GLU A 82 -2.40 4.90 7.70
CA GLU A 82 -2.28 4.66 9.15
C GLU A 82 -3.36 3.70 9.66
N ARG A 83 -4.60 3.86 9.19
CA ARG A 83 -5.69 2.95 9.54
C ARG A 83 -5.44 1.55 8.96
N LEU A 84 -5.06 1.45 7.68
CA LEU A 84 -4.77 0.17 7.04
C LEU A 84 -3.66 -0.59 7.77
N THR A 85 -2.53 0.08 8.05
CA THR A 85 -1.41 -0.54 8.77
C THR A 85 -1.78 -0.95 10.19
N THR A 86 -2.53 -0.12 10.92
CA THR A 86 -3.02 -0.44 12.27
C THR A 86 -3.99 -1.62 12.27
N ASP A 87 -4.93 -1.65 11.32
CA ASP A 87 -5.92 -2.73 11.20
C ASP A 87 -5.23 -4.05 10.82
N THR A 88 -4.27 -4.02 9.90
CA THR A 88 -3.45 -5.20 9.55
C THR A 88 -2.65 -5.70 10.74
N ALA A 89 -2.00 -4.80 11.49
CA ALA A 89 -1.24 -5.18 12.69
C ALA A 89 -2.15 -5.82 13.77
N ARG A 90 -3.35 -5.28 13.97
CA ARG A 90 -4.35 -5.87 14.88
C ARG A 90 -4.80 -7.26 14.41
N ALA A 91 -5.02 -7.44 13.10
CA ALA A 91 -5.42 -8.73 12.54
C ALA A 91 -4.31 -9.79 12.70
N VAL A 92 -3.05 -9.41 12.47
CA VAL A 92 -1.89 -10.27 12.73
C VAL A 92 -1.78 -10.61 14.21
N ALA A 93 -1.89 -9.62 15.10
CA ALA A 93 -1.82 -9.86 16.55
C ALA A 93 -2.95 -10.80 17.03
N ALA A 94 -4.19 -10.57 16.59
CA ALA A 94 -5.31 -11.46 16.91
C ALA A 94 -5.05 -12.89 16.44
N PHE A 95 -4.54 -13.05 15.21
CA PHE A 95 -4.15 -14.35 14.68
C PHE A 95 -3.08 -15.04 15.51
N LEU A 96 -2.05 -14.32 15.97
CA LEU A 96 -1.00 -14.88 16.81
C LEU A 96 -1.52 -15.27 18.21
N TYR A 97 -2.38 -14.43 18.82
CA TYR A 97 -3.03 -14.77 20.10
C TYR A 97 -3.97 -15.99 19.99
N ASP A 98 -4.57 -16.22 18.82
CA ASP A 98 -5.31 -17.47 18.60
C ASP A 98 -4.38 -18.69 18.58
N ARG A 99 -3.10 -18.54 18.17
CA ARG A 99 -2.11 -19.64 18.24
C ARG A 99 -1.72 -19.95 19.69
N ASP A 100 -1.71 -18.96 20.57
CA ASP A 100 -1.53 -19.18 22.00
C ASP A 100 -2.66 -20.07 22.57
N ARG A 101 -3.91 -19.83 22.14
CA ARG A 101 -5.05 -20.68 22.52
C ARG A 101 -4.96 -22.08 21.93
N ASP A 102 -4.49 -22.20 20.69
CA ASP A 102 -4.28 -23.50 20.04
C ASP A 102 -3.22 -24.33 20.78
N ILE A 103 -2.08 -23.76 21.15
CA ILE A 103 -1.02 -24.50 21.85
C ILE A 103 -1.45 -24.88 23.28
N GLN A 104 -2.22 -24.03 23.96
CA GLN A 104 -2.81 -24.36 25.26
C GLN A 104 -3.81 -25.51 25.13
N SER A 105 -4.65 -25.50 24.09
CA SER A 105 -5.60 -26.60 23.82
C SER A 105 -4.86 -27.90 23.50
N ALA A 106 -3.79 -27.81 22.70
CA ALA A 106 -2.92 -28.94 22.38
C ALA A 106 -2.30 -29.59 23.63
N ALA A 107 -1.96 -28.81 24.66
CA ALA A 107 -1.40 -29.34 25.91
C ALA A 107 -2.39 -30.14 26.76
N LEU A 108 -3.70 -30.02 26.51
CA LEU A 108 -4.71 -30.80 27.20
C LEU A 108 -4.89 -32.20 26.60
N ILE A 109 -4.51 -32.36 25.33
CA ILE A 109 -4.67 -33.58 24.56
C ILE A 109 -3.68 -34.65 25.03
N GLU A 110 -4.11 -35.91 25.05
CA GLU A 110 -3.21 -37.02 25.34
C GLU A 110 -2.14 -37.14 24.24
N PRO A 111 -0.84 -37.22 24.57
CA PRO A 111 0.23 -37.35 23.57
C PRO A 111 0.18 -38.70 22.83
N SER A 112 -0.65 -38.77 21.79
CA SER A 112 -0.76 -39.92 20.90
C SER A 112 -0.84 -39.48 19.44
N GLU A 113 -0.35 -40.33 18.55
CA GLU A 113 -0.31 -40.03 17.12
C GLU A 113 -1.72 -39.81 16.55
N GLU A 114 -2.70 -40.60 17.01
CA GLU A 114 -4.09 -40.47 16.59
C GLU A 114 -4.70 -39.13 17.01
N ALA A 115 -4.49 -38.73 18.27
CA ALA A 115 -5.04 -37.48 18.77
C ALA A 115 -4.40 -36.26 18.09
N PHE A 116 -3.09 -36.30 17.85
CA PHE A 116 -2.37 -35.22 17.15
C PHE A 116 -2.79 -35.12 15.68
N ARG A 117 -3.00 -36.26 15.01
CA ARG A 117 -3.51 -36.28 13.63
C ARG A 117 -4.89 -35.63 13.52
N ARG A 118 -5.80 -35.95 14.45
CA ARG A 118 -7.13 -35.32 14.50
C ARG A 118 -7.03 -33.82 14.78
N PHE A 119 -6.17 -33.41 15.70
CA PHE A 119 -5.95 -31.98 16.00
C PHE A 119 -5.47 -31.21 14.76
N LEU A 120 -4.49 -31.74 14.03
CA LEU A 120 -3.97 -31.08 12.83
C LEU A 120 -4.97 -31.05 11.66
N ALA A 121 -5.74 -32.12 11.47
CA ALA A 121 -6.70 -32.22 10.37
C ALA A 121 -7.78 -31.13 10.43
N GLU A 122 -8.23 -30.76 11.63
CA GLU A 122 -9.24 -29.71 11.86
C GLU A 122 -8.64 -28.29 11.87
N ARG A 123 -7.32 -28.14 11.70
CA ARG A 123 -6.61 -26.86 11.72
C ARG A 123 -6.08 -26.56 10.33
N THR A 124 -6.99 -26.14 9.47
CA THR A 124 -6.69 -25.66 8.11
C THR A 124 -7.17 -24.22 7.95
N ARG A 125 -6.55 -23.50 7.03
CA ARG A 125 -6.95 -22.15 6.64
C ARG A 125 -6.70 -21.94 5.14
N ALA A 126 -7.54 -21.11 4.54
CA ALA A 126 -7.41 -20.71 3.15
C ALA A 126 -6.12 -19.90 2.92
N VAL A 127 -5.44 -20.24 1.85
CA VAL A 127 -4.22 -19.58 1.34
C VAL A 127 -4.47 -19.23 -0.12
N GLN A 128 -4.14 -18.00 -0.52
CA GLN A 128 -4.38 -17.48 -1.85
C GLN A 128 -3.09 -17.40 -2.66
N ARG A 129 -3.14 -17.88 -3.91
CA ARG A 129 -2.02 -17.78 -4.86
C ARG A 129 -2.51 -17.12 -6.15
N HIS A 130 -1.62 -16.42 -6.84
CA HIS A 130 -1.97 -15.82 -8.12
C HIS A 130 -2.23 -16.88 -9.19
N GLN A 131 -3.02 -16.48 -10.19
CA GLN A 131 -3.17 -17.25 -11.43
C GLN A 131 -1.83 -17.34 -12.17
N PRO A 132 -1.65 -18.28 -13.12
CA PRO A 132 -0.41 -18.39 -13.89
C PRO A 132 -0.04 -17.08 -14.60
N TRP A 133 1.25 -16.77 -14.64
CA TRP A 133 1.80 -15.63 -15.38
C TRP A 133 2.60 -16.12 -16.58
N VAL A 134 2.56 -15.36 -17.66
CA VAL A 134 3.28 -15.65 -18.91
C VAL A 134 4.13 -14.45 -19.31
N LEU A 135 5.19 -14.71 -20.06
CA LEU A 135 5.94 -13.63 -20.68
C LEU A 135 5.16 -13.04 -21.85
N THR A 136 5.33 -11.74 -22.08
CA THR A 136 4.94 -11.10 -23.32
C THR A 136 5.62 -11.78 -24.52
N PRO A 137 5.05 -11.70 -25.74
CA PRO A 137 5.63 -12.34 -26.93
C PRO A 137 7.08 -11.92 -27.24
N ASP A 138 7.47 -10.71 -26.85
CA ASP A 138 8.84 -10.19 -26.97
C ASP A 138 9.77 -10.60 -25.81
N GLY A 139 9.25 -11.35 -24.83
CA GLY A 139 9.99 -11.82 -23.65
C GLY A 139 10.39 -10.71 -22.68
N ALA A 140 9.83 -9.50 -22.81
CA ALA A 140 10.29 -8.34 -22.07
C ALA A 140 9.67 -8.19 -20.68
N LYS A 141 8.43 -8.66 -20.47
CA LYS A 141 7.68 -8.47 -19.22
C LYS A 141 6.82 -9.68 -18.87
N TRP A 142 6.56 -9.86 -17.57
CA TRP A 142 5.53 -10.78 -17.09
C TRP A 142 4.16 -10.13 -17.17
N ILE A 143 3.18 -10.87 -17.66
CA ILE A 143 1.77 -10.49 -17.67
C ILE A 143 0.90 -11.63 -17.11
N PRO A 144 -0.28 -11.32 -16.54
CA PRO A 144 -1.22 -12.35 -16.15
C PRO A 144 -1.56 -13.23 -17.37
N GLY A 145 -1.57 -14.55 -17.17
CA GLY A 145 -1.97 -15.50 -18.20
C GLY A 145 -3.46 -15.38 -18.55
N PRO A 146 -3.92 -16.05 -19.62
CA PRO A 146 -5.31 -15.97 -20.08
C PRO A 146 -6.36 -16.45 -19.07
N GLU A 147 -5.95 -17.27 -18.09
CA GLU A 147 -6.81 -17.75 -17.00
C GLU A 147 -6.99 -16.71 -15.88
N ALA A 148 -6.05 -15.77 -15.76
CA ALA A 148 -6.25 -14.58 -14.95
C ALA A 148 -7.20 -13.68 -15.74
N THR A 149 -8.41 -13.42 -15.25
CA THR A 149 -9.30 -12.45 -15.90
C THR A 149 -8.67 -11.06 -15.71
N PRO A 150 -8.03 -10.46 -16.72
CA PRO A 150 -7.33 -9.20 -16.51
C PRO A 150 -8.40 -8.11 -16.33
N ARG A 151 -8.27 -7.27 -15.30
CA ARG A 151 -9.18 -6.14 -15.02
C ARG A 151 -9.61 -5.31 -16.23
N TYR A 152 -8.75 -5.18 -17.25
CA TYR A 152 -9.02 -4.40 -18.46
C TYR A 152 -10.23 -4.90 -19.28
N ASP A 153 -10.65 -6.16 -19.11
CA ASP A 153 -11.78 -6.74 -19.84
C ASP A 153 -13.10 -6.68 -19.06
N ARG A 154 -13.13 -6.14 -17.84
CA ARG A 154 -14.38 -5.98 -17.08
C ARG A 154 -15.14 -4.75 -17.56
N PRO A 155 -16.43 -4.87 -17.95
CA PRO A 155 -17.20 -3.74 -18.44
C PRO A 155 -17.36 -2.67 -17.36
N THR A 156 -17.14 -1.41 -17.75
CA THR A 156 -17.39 -0.26 -16.88
C THR A 156 -18.86 -0.25 -16.44
N VAL A 157 -19.10 -0.36 -15.14
CA VAL A 157 -20.45 -0.24 -14.59
C VAL A 157 -20.87 1.22 -14.63
N LEU A 158 -22.04 1.47 -15.22
CA LEU A 158 -22.63 2.80 -15.31
C LEU A 158 -23.69 2.99 -14.22
N PRO A 159 -23.85 4.20 -13.67
CA PRO A 159 -24.90 4.49 -12.70
C PRO A 159 -26.28 4.34 -13.35
N THR A 160 -27.15 3.56 -12.74
CA THR A 160 -28.56 3.43 -13.16
C THR A 160 -29.41 4.62 -12.68
N ILE A 161 -28.99 5.29 -11.60
CA ILE A 161 -29.70 6.43 -11.00
C ILE A 161 -29.15 7.76 -11.57
N PRO A 162 -30.00 8.68 -12.07
CA PRO A 162 -29.57 9.96 -12.61
C PRO A 162 -28.71 10.81 -11.66
N ASP A 163 -29.01 10.80 -10.37
CA ASP A 163 -28.27 11.57 -9.35
C ASP A 163 -26.82 11.11 -9.22
N ASN A 164 -26.55 9.82 -9.44
CA ASN A 164 -25.21 9.26 -9.36
C ASN A 164 -24.36 9.55 -10.59
N ARG A 165 -24.92 10.14 -11.67
CA ARG A 165 -24.16 10.44 -12.90
C ARG A 165 -23.00 11.40 -12.68
N ARG A 166 -23.07 12.26 -11.66
CA ARG A 166 -22.02 13.24 -11.35
C ARG A 166 -20.91 12.67 -10.46
N ASN A 167 -21.21 11.66 -9.65
CA ASN A 167 -20.26 11.07 -8.71
C ASN A 167 -20.65 9.60 -8.43
N PHE A 168 -20.29 8.71 -9.36
CA PHE A 168 -20.56 7.28 -9.22
C PHE A 168 -19.32 6.54 -8.73
N ASN A 169 -19.38 6.04 -7.49
CA ASN A 169 -18.33 5.22 -6.91
C ASN A 169 -18.76 3.76 -6.93
N TYR A 170 -18.34 3.01 -7.94
CA TYR A 170 -18.51 1.57 -8.02
C TYR A 170 -17.17 0.87 -7.82
N ARG A 171 -17.19 -0.21 -7.04
CA ARG A 171 -16.04 -1.09 -6.87
C ARG A 171 -16.38 -2.45 -7.45
N PRO A 172 -15.63 -2.92 -8.48
CA PRO A 172 -15.79 -4.28 -8.94
C PRO A 172 -15.38 -5.26 -7.81
N PRO A 173 -15.86 -6.52 -7.84
CA PRO A 173 -15.34 -7.56 -6.98
C PRO A 173 -13.80 -7.63 -7.08
N ALA A 174 -13.14 -8.01 -5.98
CA ALA A 174 -11.69 -8.18 -5.99
C ALA A 174 -11.25 -9.19 -7.06
N GLU A 175 -9.98 -9.10 -7.49
CA GLU A 175 -9.40 -10.20 -8.28
C GLU A 175 -9.06 -11.31 -7.30
N ASP A 176 -9.77 -12.43 -7.43
CA ASP A 176 -9.48 -13.60 -6.63
C ASP A 176 -8.40 -14.44 -7.32
N GLY A 177 -7.31 -14.68 -6.60
CA GLY A 177 -6.37 -15.75 -6.90
C GLY A 177 -6.97 -17.15 -6.69
N ILE A 178 -6.17 -18.17 -6.97
CA ILE A 178 -6.48 -19.56 -6.64
C ILE A 178 -6.42 -19.71 -5.12
N VAL A 179 -7.58 -19.96 -4.51
CA VAL A 179 -7.69 -20.23 -3.08
C VAL A 179 -7.66 -21.74 -2.84
N SER A 180 -6.77 -22.18 -1.95
CA SER A 180 -6.73 -23.58 -1.50
C SER A 180 -6.64 -23.67 0.02
N GLN A 181 -7.14 -24.75 0.60
CA GLN A 181 -7.01 -25.00 2.04
C GLN A 181 -5.63 -25.59 2.33
N ALA A 182 -4.90 -24.97 3.25
CA ALA A 182 -3.60 -25.44 3.70
C ALA A 182 -3.61 -25.72 5.21
N PRO A 183 -2.80 -26.69 5.69
CA PRO A 183 -2.62 -26.91 7.11
C PRO A 183 -2.12 -25.63 7.80
N LEU A 184 -2.75 -25.28 8.92
CA LEU A 184 -2.33 -24.18 9.78
C LEU A 184 -0.99 -24.50 10.44
N PHE A 185 -0.85 -25.73 10.92
CA PHE A 185 0.40 -26.23 11.49
C PHE A 185 0.96 -27.35 10.61
N LEU A 186 2.25 -27.28 10.29
CA LEU A 186 2.94 -28.29 9.48
C LEU A 186 3.30 -29.55 10.29
N GLU A 187 3.37 -29.41 11.61
CA GLU A 187 3.75 -30.47 12.54
C GLU A 187 3.19 -30.20 13.93
N MET A 188 2.86 -31.28 14.64
CA MET A 188 2.62 -31.32 16.08
C MET A 188 3.49 -32.40 16.72
N THR A 189 4.20 -32.05 17.80
CA THR A 189 5.21 -32.92 18.41
C THR A 189 5.14 -32.86 19.93
N PHE A 190 5.25 -34.02 20.59
CA PHE A 190 5.45 -34.13 22.02
C PHE A 190 6.92 -34.46 22.30
N VAL A 191 7.59 -33.56 23.02
CA VAL A 191 9.00 -33.63 23.39
C VAL A 191 9.11 -34.04 24.85
N GLY A 192 9.85 -35.10 25.13
CA GLY A 192 10.11 -35.56 26.49
C GLY A 192 11.02 -34.60 27.27
N LEU A 193 11.10 -34.81 28.59
CA LEU A 193 11.99 -34.05 29.48
C LEU A 193 13.48 -34.15 29.09
N ASP A 194 13.84 -35.21 28.37
CA ASP A 194 15.17 -35.49 27.83
C ASP A 194 15.46 -34.75 26.51
N GLY A 195 14.50 -34.03 25.94
CA GLY A 195 14.64 -33.36 24.64
C GLY A 195 14.39 -34.27 23.44
N ARG A 196 14.03 -35.54 23.67
CA ARG A 196 13.70 -36.46 22.58
C ARG A 196 12.21 -36.40 22.26
N GLU A 197 11.91 -36.27 20.98
CA GLU A 197 10.55 -36.40 20.46
C GLU A 197 10.04 -37.81 20.77
N LYS A 198 8.83 -37.91 21.34
CA LYS A 198 8.18 -39.19 21.66
C LYS A 198 6.98 -39.45 20.75
N VAL A 199 6.28 -38.40 20.34
CA VAL A 199 5.17 -38.46 19.39
C VAL A 199 5.31 -37.30 18.41
N LYS A 200 5.13 -37.58 17.13
CA LYS A 200 5.27 -36.58 16.07
C LYS A 200 4.31 -36.90 14.94
N VAL A 201 3.53 -35.91 14.53
CA VAL A 201 2.66 -36.00 13.35
C VAL A 201 2.95 -34.80 12.47
N THR A 202 3.14 -35.07 11.17
CA THR A 202 3.38 -34.05 10.16
C THR A 202 2.19 -33.95 9.21
N ALA A 203 1.89 -32.73 8.77
CA ALA A 203 0.86 -32.42 7.78
C ALA A 203 1.44 -31.97 6.43
N SER A 204 2.78 -31.90 6.33
CA SER A 204 3.48 -31.41 5.14
C SER A 204 4.79 -32.19 4.92
N PRO A 205 5.18 -32.41 3.65
CA PRO A 205 6.46 -33.04 3.30
C PRO A 205 7.68 -32.18 3.69
N LEU A 206 7.48 -30.91 4.07
CA LEU A 206 8.54 -30.06 4.60
C LEU A 206 9.07 -30.56 5.96
N MET A 207 8.26 -31.35 6.68
CA MET A 207 8.59 -31.84 8.01
C MET A 207 8.94 -33.33 7.95
N SER A 208 10.01 -33.70 8.64
CA SER A 208 10.47 -35.08 8.77
C SER A 208 9.64 -35.82 9.81
N PRO A 209 9.05 -37.00 9.50
CA PRO A 209 8.26 -37.76 10.47
C PRO A 209 9.12 -38.54 11.47
N GLN A 210 10.44 -38.57 11.30
CA GLN A 210 11.34 -39.28 12.19
C GLN A 210 11.43 -38.56 13.55
N LEU A 211 11.38 -39.34 14.63
CA LEU A 211 11.62 -38.85 15.99
C LEU A 211 13.10 -38.55 16.19
N ARG A 212 13.41 -37.36 16.69
CA ARG A 212 14.78 -36.89 16.89
C ARG A 212 14.97 -36.27 18.28
N ASP A 213 16.24 -36.00 18.61
CA ASP A 213 16.61 -35.27 19.81
C ASP A 213 16.74 -33.78 19.50
N VAL A 214 15.73 -32.98 19.88
CA VAL A 214 15.66 -31.55 19.59
C VAL A 214 16.52 -30.70 20.53
N SER A 215 17.19 -31.33 21.51
CA SER A 215 18.25 -30.67 22.28
C SER A 215 19.49 -30.40 21.43
N VAL A 216 19.65 -31.15 20.33
CA VAL A 216 20.74 -31.01 19.35
C VAL A 216 20.23 -30.21 18.15
N ARG A 217 20.87 -29.07 17.88
CA ARG A 217 20.42 -28.13 16.83
C ARG A 217 20.33 -28.79 15.46
N GLU A 218 21.26 -29.67 15.11
CA GLU A 218 21.35 -30.37 13.82
C GLU A 218 20.14 -31.29 13.54
N ASN A 219 19.38 -31.63 14.56
CA ASN A 219 18.19 -32.46 14.44
C ASN A 219 16.91 -31.65 14.19
N THR A 220 16.93 -30.33 14.39
CA THR A 220 15.78 -29.44 14.29
C THR A 220 15.46 -29.03 12.85
N PHE A 221 14.34 -28.31 12.62
CA PHE A 221 13.96 -27.83 11.30
C PHE A 221 15.10 -27.02 10.67
N ILE A 222 15.50 -27.45 9.47
CA ILE A 222 16.64 -26.92 8.71
C ILE A 222 17.94 -26.70 9.52
N LYS A 223 18.11 -27.41 10.65
CA LYS A 223 19.26 -27.29 11.56
C LYS A 223 19.42 -25.89 12.17
N ALA A 224 18.34 -25.13 12.30
CA ALA A 224 18.39 -23.73 12.69
C ALA A 224 17.71 -23.42 14.02
N GLU A 225 16.90 -24.33 14.57
CA GLU A 225 16.15 -24.05 15.78
C GLU A 225 16.96 -24.34 17.05
N THR A 226 16.75 -23.52 18.09
CA THR A 226 17.45 -23.61 19.37
C THR A 226 16.49 -23.47 20.56
N TYR A 227 15.28 -24.01 20.44
CA TYR A 227 14.19 -23.75 21.40
C TYR A 227 14.24 -24.63 22.65
N PHE A 228 14.92 -25.78 22.64
CA PHE A 228 14.90 -26.72 23.77
C PHE A 228 15.37 -26.13 25.11
N PRO A 229 16.45 -25.32 25.19
CA PRO A 229 16.81 -24.64 26.44
C PRO A 229 15.70 -23.75 26.99
N ALA A 230 14.96 -23.06 26.11
CA ALA A 230 13.82 -22.23 26.50
C ALA A 230 12.66 -23.07 27.04
N LEU A 231 12.40 -24.26 26.47
CA LEU A 231 11.35 -25.16 26.97
C LEU A 231 11.56 -25.52 28.44
N LYS A 232 12.81 -25.83 28.83
CA LYS A 232 13.16 -26.16 30.22
C LYS A 232 12.90 -25.03 31.21
N ALA A 233 12.91 -23.79 30.75
CA ALA A 233 12.65 -22.62 31.59
C ALA A 233 11.15 -22.31 31.75
N LEU A 234 10.27 -22.91 30.93
CA LEU A 234 8.84 -22.65 30.96
C LEU A 234 8.18 -23.24 32.21
N LYS A 235 7.39 -22.42 32.89
CA LYS A 235 6.46 -22.85 33.95
C LYS A 235 5.14 -23.34 33.34
N PRO A 236 4.35 -24.14 34.08
CA PRO A 236 3.01 -24.51 33.65
C PRO A 236 2.16 -23.29 33.23
N GLY A 237 1.64 -23.32 32.01
CA GLY A 237 0.84 -22.24 31.42
C GLY A 237 1.63 -21.16 30.67
N GLU A 238 2.97 -21.13 30.78
CA GLU A 238 3.81 -20.26 29.96
C GLU A 238 4.00 -20.83 28.55
N ILE A 239 4.08 -19.93 27.56
CA ILE A 239 4.20 -20.27 26.14
C ILE A 239 5.53 -19.75 25.63
N TYR A 240 6.22 -20.59 24.86
CA TYR A 240 7.34 -20.19 24.02
C TYR A 240 6.88 -20.00 22.58
N VAL A 241 7.38 -18.94 21.94
CA VAL A 241 7.20 -18.66 20.52
C VAL A 241 8.58 -18.37 19.91
N SER A 242 8.92 -19.02 18.80
CA SER A 242 10.18 -18.77 18.10
C SER A 242 10.10 -17.56 17.15
N ASP A 243 11.25 -17.11 16.66
CA ASP A 243 11.30 -16.33 15.42
C ASP A 243 10.90 -17.20 14.21
N VAL A 244 10.72 -16.55 13.06
CA VAL A 244 10.49 -17.24 11.79
C VAL A 244 11.77 -17.97 11.36
N ILE A 245 11.67 -19.27 11.15
CA ILE A 245 12.77 -20.11 10.64
C ILE A 245 12.37 -20.69 9.29
N GLY A 246 13.16 -20.43 8.26
CA GLY A 246 12.94 -20.96 6.91
C GLY A 246 14.21 -20.94 6.08
N ALA A 247 14.22 -21.75 5.02
CA ALA A 247 15.39 -21.80 4.14
C ALA A 247 15.47 -20.52 3.31
N TYR A 248 16.64 -19.90 3.27
CA TYR A 248 16.89 -18.77 2.37
C TYR A 248 16.72 -19.23 0.92
N VAL A 249 15.93 -18.47 0.15
CA VAL A 249 15.76 -18.68 -1.28
C VAL A 249 16.47 -17.53 -1.99
N SER A 250 17.50 -17.85 -2.78
CA SER A 250 18.30 -16.84 -3.47
C SER A 250 17.67 -16.43 -4.80
N THR A 251 17.95 -15.20 -5.22
CA THR A 251 17.72 -14.74 -6.60
C THR A 251 19.04 -14.22 -7.20
N PRO A 252 19.38 -14.59 -8.45
CA PRO A 252 20.55 -14.06 -9.14
C PRO A 252 20.30 -12.67 -9.77
N ILE A 253 19.04 -12.23 -9.84
CA ILE A 253 18.62 -10.97 -10.46
C ILE A 253 17.89 -10.10 -9.42
N ILE A 254 18.22 -8.80 -9.43
CA ILE A 254 17.42 -7.74 -8.80
C ILE A 254 16.67 -7.08 -9.95
N GLY A 255 15.34 -6.96 -9.85
CA GLY A 255 14.48 -6.56 -10.96
C GLY A 255 13.85 -7.74 -11.70
N PRO A 256 13.07 -7.48 -12.77
CA PRO A 256 12.33 -8.51 -13.50
C PRO A 256 13.23 -9.65 -14.00
N PHE A 257 12.94 -10.88 -13.60
CA PHE A 257 13.63 -12.07 -14.11
C PHE A 257 13.01 -12.46 -15.45
N THR A 258 13.60 -11.99 -16.54
CA THR A 258 13.18 -12.25 -17.92
C THR A 258 14.34 -12.84 -18.73
N PRO A 259 14.07 -13.43 -19.91
CA PRO A 259 15.14 -13.92 -20.79
C PRO A 259 16.16 -12.84 -21.13
N LYS A 260 15.70 -11.59 -21.31
CA LYS A 260 16.56 -10.45 -21.61
C LYS A 260 17.49 -10.11 -20.44
N THR A 261 16.98 -10.06 -19.21
CA THR A 261 17.81 -9.74 -18.03
C THR A 261 18.75 -10.88 -17.68
N ALA A 262 18.32 -12.13 -17.87
CA ALA A 262 19.17 -13.31 -17.73
C ALA A 262 20.33 -13.30 -18.73
N ALA A 263 20.04 -13.07 -20.02
CA ALA A 263 21.05 -12.97 -21.07
C ALA A 263 22.06 -11.83 -20.82
N ALA A 264 21.56 -10.66 -20.39
CA ALA A 264 22.42 -9.51 -20.07
C ALA A 264 23.40 -9.80 -18.91
N LYS A 265 23.03 -10.68 -17.99
CA LYS A 265 23.89 -11.14 -16.89
C LYS A 265 24.67 -12.42 -17.19
N GLY A 266 24.53 -12.99 -18.38
CA GLY A 266 25.20 -14.23 -18.76
C GLY A 266 24.76 -15.45 -17.94
N ILE A 267 23.53 -15.47 -17.44
CA ILE A 267 22.97 -16.58 -16.65
C ILE A 267 21.85 -17.28 -17.43
N ALA A 268 21.61 -18.56 -17.09
CA ALA A 268 20.49 -19.30 -17.66
C ALA A 268 19.15 -18.71 -17.19
N PHE A 269 18.18 -18.64 -18.10
CA PHE A 269 16.81 -18.28 -17.75
C PHE A 269 16.13 -19.47 -17.08
N ALA A 270 16.08 -19.45 -15.74
CA ALA A 270 15.46 -20.48 -14.89
C ALA A 270 14.73 -19.81 -13.72
N PRO A 271 13.66 -19.03 -13.98
CA PRO A 271 12.94 -18.25 -12.96
C PRO A 271 12.40 -19.13 -11.81
N GLU A 272 11.99 -20.35 -12.12
CA GLU A 272 11.49 -21.34 -11.16
C GLU A 272 12.55 -21.84 -10.16
N ASN A 273 13.83 -21.54 -10.39
CA ASN A 273 14.91 -21.88 -9.47
C ASN A 273 15.33 -20.72 -8.56
N ALA A 274 14.87 -19.51 -8.84
CA ALA A 274 15.12 -18.32 -8.04
C ALA A 274 13.97 -18.00 -7.09
N ALA A 275 14.19 -17.06 -6.18
CA ALA A 275 13.17 -16.58 -5.25
C ALA A 275 11.97 -15.98 -5.98
N PHE A 276 10.78 -16.28 -5.46
CA PHE A 276 9.55 -15.58 -5.80
C PHE A 276 9.69 -14.09 -5.47
N ALA A 277 9.32 -13.23 -6.41
CA ALA A 277 9.45 -11.77 -6.26
C ALA A 277 8.26 -11.05 -6.91
N GLY A 278 7.03 -11.42 -6.54
CA GLY A 278 5.83 -10.77 -7.07
C GLY A 278 5.77 -10.76 -8.60
N THR A 279 5.50 -9.60 -9.17
CA THR A 279 5.45 -9.39 -10.63
C THR A 279 6.83 -9.46 -11.32
N GLU A 280 7.94 -9.35 -10.58
CA GLU A 280 9.29 -9.47 -11.13
C GLU A 280 9.73 -10.91 -11.38
N ASN A 281 9.32 -11.84 -10.52
CA ASN A 281 9.51 -13.28 -10.72
C ASN A 281 8.31 -14.07 -10.19
N PRO A 282 7.19 -14.12 -10.94
CA PRO A 282 5.97 -14.78 -10.49
C PRO A 282 6.09 -16.31 -10.46
N LEU A 283 7.08 -16.89 -11.14
CA LEU A 283 7.31 -18.34 -11.18
C LEU A 283 8.33 -18.82 -10.13
N GLY A 284 8.90 -17.91 -9.35
CA GLY A 284 9.94 -18.23 -8.39
C GLY A 284 9.48 -19.12 -7.23
N LYS A 285 10.46 -19.73 -6.55
CA LYS A 285 10.26 -20.49 -5.31
C LYS A 285 9.89 -19.54 -4.19
N ARG A 286 8.73 -19.76 -3.58
CA ARG A 286 8.31 -19.01 -2.39
C ARG A 286 9.15 -19.42 -1.19
N PHE A 287 9.40 -18.45 -0.31
CA PHE A 287 9.97 -18.73 0.99
C PHE A 287 9.01 -19.62 1.79
N GLN A 288 9.54 -20.69 2.37
CA GLN A 288 8.79 -21.61 3.22
C GLN A 288 9.45 -21.63 4.59
N GLY A 289 8.68 -21.29 5.61
CA GLY A 289 9.16 -21.20 6.98
C GLY A 289 8.13 -21.63 8.00
N ILE A 290 8.57 -21.73 9.24
CA ILE A 290 7.74 -22.01 10.39
C ILE A 290 7.96 -20.99 11.50
N VAL A 291 6.96 -20.87 12.35
CA VAL A 291 7.08 -20.26 13.68
C VAL A 291 6.62 -21.31 14.69
N ARG A 292 7.44 -21.62 15.69
CA ARG A 292 7.17 -22.71 16.62
C ARG A 292 6.58 -22.20 17.93
N TRP A 293 5.40 -22.70 18.25
CA TRP A 293 4.81 -22.59 19.59
C TRP A 293 5.16 -23.81 20.42
N ALA A 294 5.38 -23.61 21.71
CA ALA A 294 5.55 -24.71 22.65
C ALA A 294 5.04 -24.34 24.03
N THR A 295 4.54 -25.32 24.77
CA THR A 295 4.10 -25.15 26.16
C THR A 295 4.31 -26.46 26.96
N PRO A 296 4.53 -26.40 28.28
CA PRO A 296 4.59 -27.58 29.12
C PRO A 296 3.27 -28.36 29.13
N VAL A 297 3.37 -29.69 29.11
CA VAL A 297 2.24 -30.61 29.36
C VAL A 297 2.30 -31.06 30.80
N VAL A 298 1.24 -30.81 31.57
CA VAL A 298 1.20 -31.11 33.01
C VAL A 298 0.19 -32.22 33.29
N ARG A 299 0.64 -33.24 34.02
CA ARG A 299 -0.22 -34.31 34.56
C ARG A 299 0.03 -34.40 36.06
N THR A 300 -1.04 -34.49 36.85
CA THR A 300 -0.98 -34.57 38.32
C THR A 300 -0.06 -33.52 38.97
N GLY A 301 -0.05 -32.29 38.45
CA GLY A 301 0.78 -31.18 38.97
C GLY A 301 2.26 -31.21 38.56
N GLN A 302 2.71 -32.16 37.74
CA GLN A 302 4.09 -32.23 37.25
C GLN A 302 4.16 -32.11 35.72
N THR A 303 5.16 -31.38 35.23
CA THR A 303 5.47 -31.32 33.79
C THR A 303 6.05 -32.66 33.35
N ILE A 304 5.41 -33.30 32.38
CA ILE A 304 5.85 -34.59 31.81
C ILE A 304 6.61 -34.44 30.48
N GLY A 305 6.63 -33.23 29.93
CA GLY A 305 7.24 -32.89 28.65
C GLY A 305 6.64 -31.60 28.10
N TRP A 306 6.83 -31.36 26.81
CA TRP A 306 6.29 -30.19 26.10
C TRP A 306 5.58 -30.63 24.83
N VAL A 307 4.48 -29.96 24.52
CA VAL A 307 3.87 -30.04 23.20
C VAL A 307 4.35 -28.87 22.36
N THR A 308 4.60 -29.09 21.08
CA THR A 308 5.01 -28.06 20.13
C THR A 308 4.13 -28.10 18.88
N LEU A 309 3.89 -26.92 18.30
CA LEU A 309 3.18 -26.73 17.04
C LEU A 309 4.05 -25.88 16.11
N ALA A 310 4.29 -26.35 14.89
CA ALA A 310 5.02 -25.60 13.87
C ALA A 310 4.03 -24.89 12.94
N LEU A 311 3.75 -23.60 13.20
CA LEU A 311 2.87 -22.78 12.38
C LEU A 311 3.44 -22.67 10.96
N ASN A 312 2.62 -22.90 9.94
CA ASN A 312 2.98 -22.60 8.57
C ASN A 312 3.03 -21.08 8.37
N HIS A 313 4.21 -20.55 8.07
CA HIS A 313 4.44 -19.11 7.91
C HIS A 313 3.61 -18.50 6.77
N ASP A 314 3.20 -19.28 5.77
CA ASP A 314 2.34 -18.79 4.69
C ASP A 314 1.11 -18.06 5.22
N HIS A 315 0.47 -18.56 6.29
CA HIS A 315 -0.72 -17.94 6.88
C HIS A 315 -0.45 -16.57 7.52
N LEU A 316 0.79 -16.29 7.92
CA LEU A 316 1.19 -14.97 8.40
C LEU A 316 1.33 -14.00 7.22
N MET A 317 1.90 -14.48 6.11
CA MET A 317 2.09 -13.67 4.90
C MET A 317 0.77 -13.31 4.22
N GLU A 318 -0.28 -14.14 4.33
CA GLU A 318 -1.61 -13.81 3.78
C GLU A 318 -2.18 -12.47 4.29
N PHE A 319 -1.71 -11.96 5.44
CA PHE A 319 -2.15 -10.65 5.94
C PHE A 319 -1.51 -9.46 5.22
N THR A 320 -0.38 -9.66 4.55
CA THR A 320 0.41 -8.58 3.95
C THR A 320 0.62 -8.74 2.45
N ASP A 321 0.77 -9.97 1.94
CA ASP A 321 1.09 -10.27 0.54
C ASP A 321 0.05 -9.73 -0.45
N HIS A 322 -1.17 -9.49 0.04
CA HIS A 322 -2.28 -9.09 -0.80
C HIS A 322 -2.64 -7.62 -0.70
N ILE A 323 -1.94 -6.82 0.10
CA ILE A 323 -2.30 -5.40 0.31
C ILE A 323 -1.62 -4.52 -0.74
N LEU A 324 -2.41 -3.71 -1.44
CA LEU A 324 -1.92 -2.66 -2.36
C LEU A 324 -2.20 -1.26 -1.80
N PRO A 325 -1.23 -0.32 -1.86
CA PRO A 325 -1.43 1.07 -1.47
C PRO A 325 -2.15 1.90 -2.56
N THR A 326 -3.05 1.27 -3.32
CA THR A 326 -3.79 1.89 -4.44
C THR A 326 -5.30 1.81 -4.21
N SER A 327 -6.09 2.40 -5.12
CA SER A 327 -7.56 2.31 -5.10
C SER A 327 -8.08 0.88 -5.09
N ASP A 328 -7.28 -0.04 -5.62
CA ASP A 328 -7.62 -1.44 -5.80
C ASP A 328 -7.54 -2.22 -4.50
N ARG A 329 -6.72 -1.75 -3.55
CA ARG A 329 -6.51 -2.25 -2.16
C ARG A 329 -5.98 -3.66 -2.04
N TYR A 330 -6.37 -4.57 -2.92
CA TYR A 330 -5.99 -5.97 -2.89
C TYR A 330 -5.55 -6.52 -4.24
N SER A 331 -4.57 -7.43 -4.22
CA SER A 331 -4.11 -8.20 -5.37
C SER A 331 -3.69 -9.61 -4.95
N PRO A 332 -3.95 -10.63 -5.79
CA PRO A 332 -3.49 -12.00 -5.51
C PRO A 332 -1.98 -12.18 -5.68
N ILE A 333 -1.27 -11.16 -6.21
CA ILE A 333 0.19 -11.09 -6.29
C ILE A 333 0.68 -9.76 -5.73
N ALA A 334 1.76 -9.80 -4.95
CA ALA A 334 2.44 -8.59 -4.51
C ALA A 334 3.03 -7.83 -5.70
N ASP A 335 3.00 -6.51 -5.63
CA ASP A 335 3.88 -5.67 -6.45
C ASP A 335 5.32 -5.81 -5.93
N ALA A 336 6.30 -5.77 -6.83
CA ALA A 336 7.68 -6.19 -6.54
C ALA A 336 8.42 -5.32 -5.52
#